data_AF-A0A846D4N4-F1
#
_entry.id   AF-A0A846D4N4-F1
#
_cell.length_a   1.000
_cell.length_b   1.000
_cell.length_c   1.000
_cell.angle_alpha   90.00
_cell.angle_beta   90.00
_cell.angle_gamma   90.00
#
_symmetry.space_group_name_H-M   'P 1'
#
loop_
_entity.id
_entity.type
_entity.pdbx_description
1 polymer ?
#
loop_
_entity_poly.entity_id
_entity_poly.type
_entity_poly.pdbx_seq_one_letter_code
_entity_poly.pdbx_strand_id
1 'polypeptide(L)'
;MPKLWILTPTASQSILQGFKANILQYWGNGIYFTGELFRMAIVVIHQLPVTYETLLLRLLGRGKVQSRAIEEIESLSDKNPLKSVILEQLYN
;
A
#
# COMPACT_ATOMS: atom_id res chain seq x y z
N MET A 1 -0.60 23.32 -0.42
CA MET A 1 0.53 22.74 0.34
C MET A 1 0.37 21.22 0.37
N PRO A 2 1.43 20.41 0.20
CA PRO A 2 1.35 18.96 -0.07
C PRO A 2 1.33 18.08 1.19
N LYS A 3 0.90 16.82 1.09
CA LYS A 3 0.91 15.82 2.19
C LYS A 3 2.07 14.85 1.98
N LEU A 4 2.83 14.54 3.03
CA LEU A 4 3.87 13.51 3.02
C LEU A 4 3.24 12.13 3.16
N TRP A 5 3.58 11.21 2.27
CA TRP A 5 3.15 9.82 2.31
C TRP A 5 4.35 8.91 2.54
N ILE A 6 4.32 8.15 3.64
CA ILE A 6 5.33 7.14 3.95
C ILE A 6 4.76 5.79 3.59
N LEU A 7 5.39 5.08 2.66
CA LEU A 7 5.04 3.71 2.30
C LEU A 7 6.04 2.78 2.96
N THR A 8 5.55 1.91 3.85
CA THR A 8 6.39 0.92 4.52
C THR A 8 5.80 -0.48 4.39
N PRO A 9 6.61 -1.52 4.12
CA PRO A 9 6.13 -2.90 4.10
C PRO A 9 5.42 -3.28 5.41
N THR A 10 6.01 -2.88 6.55
CA THR A 10 5.49 -3.17 7.90
C THR A 10 5.72 -2.00 8.85
N ALA A 11 4.90 -1.93 9.90
CA ALA A 11 5.07 -1.02 11.02
C ALA A 11 4.51 -1.68 12.28
N SER A 12 5.22 -1.55 13.39
CA SER A 12 4.72 -1.98 14.70
C SER A 12 3.71 -0.98 15.25
N GLN A 13 2.86 -1.43 16.18
CA GLN A 13 1.95 -0.54 16.91
C GLN A 13 2.72 0.56 17.67
N SER A 14 3.90 0.26 18.22
CA SER A 14 4.73 1.25 18.90
C SER A 14 5.17 2.39 17.98
N ILE A 15 5.53 2.09 16.73
CA ILE A 15 5.88 3.12 15.73
C ILE A 15 4.66 3.99 15.42
N LEU A 16 3.51 3.37 15.14
CA LEU A 16 2.28 4.11 14.80
C LEU A 16 1.83 5.02 15.96
N GLN A 17 1.87 4.52 17.19
CA GLN A 17 1.56 5.30 18.40
C GLN A 17 2.57 6.44 18.62
N GLY A 18 3.87 6.21 18.38
CA GLY A 18 4.90 7.24 18.49
C GLY A 18 4.65 8.44 17.57
N PHE A 19 4.11 8.20 16.37
CA PHE A 19 3.68 9.24 15.43
C PHE A 19 2.27 9.79 15.72
N LYS A 20 1.58 9.29 16.74
CA LYS A 20 0.15 9.54 16.99
C LYS A 20 -0.69 9.31 15.72
N ALA A 21 -0.34 8.27 14.97
CA ALA A 21 -0.95 7.94 13.69
C ALA A 21 -2.18 7.05 13.90
N ASN A 22 -3.35 7.51 13.48
CA ASN A 22 -4.63 6.83 13.69
C ASN A 22 -5.35 6.54 12.36
N ILE A 23 -6.15 5.49 12.34
CA ILE A 23 -7.07 5.22 11.22
C ILE A 23 -8.19 6.24 11.24
N LEU A 24 -8.59 6.73 10.06
CA LEU A 24 -9.76 7.58 9.90
C LEU A 24 -10.93 6.74 9.40
N GLN A 25 -12.16 7.07 9.81
CA GLN A 25 -13.36 6.26 9.57
C GLN A 25 -13.59 5.86 8.09
N TYR A 26 -13.24 6.74 7.15
CA TYR A 26 -13.43 6.51 5.71
C TYR A 26 -12.19 5.93 5.02
N TRP A 27 -11.09 5.75 5.76
CA TRP A 27 -9.86 5.16 5.24
C TRP A 27 -9.78 3.70 5.67
N GLY A 28 -9.43 2.84 4.71
CA GLY A 28 -9.30 1.41 4.95
C GLY A 28 -8.12 1.06 5.86
N ASN A 29 -8.09 -0.21 6.28
CA ASN A 29 -6.97 -0.77 7.05
C ASN A 29 -5.63 -0.52 6.35
N GLY A 30 -4.60 -0.29 7.16
CA GLY A 30 -3.24 -0.05 6.68
C GLY A 30 -2.93 1.41 6.32
N ILE A 31 -3.87 2.35 6.47
CA ILE A 31 -3.61 3.77 6.22
C ILE A 31 -3.85 4.58 7.50
N TYR A 32 -2.78 5.20 8.00
CA TYR A 32 -2.76 5.92 9.27
C TYR A 32 -2.40 7.39 9.06
N PHE A 33 -3.12 8.29 9.72
CA PHE A 33 -2.92 9.73 9.63
C PHE A 33 -2.41 10.29 10.94
N THR A 34 -1.43 11.18 10.87
CA THR A 34 -0.99 11.98 12.02
C THR A 34 -1.81 13.26 12.15
N GLY A 35 -1.55 14.05 13.20
CA GLY A 35 -2.20 15.35 13.40
C GLY A 35 -2.12 16.26 12.18
N GLU A 36 -3.17 17.04 11.92
CA GLU A 36 -3.38 17.75 10.65
C GLU A 36 -2.21 18.66 10.24
N LEU A 37 -1.58 19.34 11.20
CA LEU A 37 -0.46 20.25 10.96
C LEU A 37 0.83 19.54 10.52
N PHE A 38 1.01 18.26 10.87
CA PHE A 38 2.14 17.46 10.36
C PHE A 38 1.97 17.07 8.90
N ARG A 39 0.72 17.04 8.41
CA ARG A 39 0.38 16.72 7.03
C ARG A 39 1.06 15.44 6.53
N MET A 40 1.01 14.39 7.34
CA MET A 40 1.66 13.11 7.05
C MET A 40 0.65 11.96 7.14
N ALA A 41 0.87 10.94 6.31
CA ALA A 41 0.19 9.66 6.39
C ALA A 41 1.20 8.51 6.23
N ILE A 42 0.94 7.40 6.92
CA ILE A 42 1.75 6.18 6.89
C ILE A 42 0.88 5.06 6.30
N VAL A 43 1.36 4.48 5.20
CA VAL A 43 0.77 3.32 4.54
C VAL A 43 1.57 2.08 4.97
N VAL A 44 0.92 1.20 5.71
CA VAL A 44 1.46 -0.07 6.21
C VAL A 44 1.01 -1.18 5.27
N ILE A 45 1.84 -1.50 4.28
CA ILE A 45 1.43 -2.25 3.09
C ILE A 45 0.87 -3.64 3.42
N HIS A 46 1.47 -4.38 4.36
CA HIS A 46 0.97 -5.71 4.72
C HIS A 46 -0.42 -5.73 5.38
N GLN A 47 -0.93 -4.57 5.80
CA GLN A 47 -2.27 -4.43 6.40
C GLN A 47 -3.31 -3.95 5.37
N LEU A 48 -2.89 -3.59 4.16
CA LEU A 48 -3.82 -3.20 3.12
C LEU A 48 -4.72 -4.37 2.75
N PRO A 49 -6.02 -4.14 2.53
CA PRO A 49 -6.94 -5.18 2.10
C PRO A 49 -6.51 -5.73 0.73
N VAL A 50 -6.81 -7.00 0.46
CA VAL A 50 -6.51 -7.61 -0.85
C VAL A 50 -7.64 -7.28 -1.81
N THR A 51 -7.52 -6.13 -2.45
CA THR A 51 -8.44 -5.65 -3.49
C THR A 51 -7.66 -5.08 -4.67
N TYR A 52 -8.36 -4.79 -5.76
CA TYR A 52 -7.76 -4.18 -6.95
C TYR A 52 -7.21 -2.78 -6.65
N GLU A 53 -7.90 -2.01 -5.81
CA GLU A 53 -7.55 -0.62 -5.46
C GLU A 53 -6.22 -0.51 -4.71
N THR A 54 -5.82 -1.55 -3.98
CA THR A 54 -4.55 -1.58 -3.22
C THR A 54 -3.44 -2.36 -3.92
N LEU A 55 -3.74 -2.99 -5.06
CA LEU A 55 -2.86 -3.95 -5.72
C LEU A 55 -1.48 -3.37 -6.02
N LEU A 56 -1.43 -2.16 -6.57
CA LEU A 56 -0.18 -1.46 -6.88
C LEU A 56 0.67 -1.20 -5.62
N LEU A 57 0.03 -0.79 -4.52
CA LEU A 57 0.74 -0.56 -3.26
C LEU A 57 1.29 -1.86 -2.68
N ARG A 58 0.57 -2.98 -2.84
CA ARG A 58 0.99 -4.30 -2.36
C ARG A 58 2.15 -4.88 -3.18
N LEU A 59 2.32 -4.49 -4.44
CA LEU A 59 3.53 -4.79 -5.22
C LEU A 59 4.80 -4.17 -4.62
N LEU A 60 4.68 -3.05 -3.90
CA LEU A 60 5.79 -2.42 -3.16
C LEU A 60 6.04 -3.08 -1.79
N GLY A 61 5.26 -4.12 -1.46
CA GLY A 61 5.40 -4.89 -0.24
C GLY A 61 6.64 -5.79 -0.24
N ARG A 62 6.67 -6.75 0.69
CA ARG A 62 7.76 -7.75 0.77
C ARG A 62 7.21 -9.15 1.04
N GLY A 63 7.98 -10.15 0.64
CA GLY A 63 7.65 -11.56 0.85
C GLY A 63 6.27 -11.91 0.29
N LYS A 64 5.46 -12.61 1.08
CA LYS A 64 4.13 -13.11 0.66
C LYS A 64 3.18 -12.03 0.16
N VAL A 65 3.29 -10.79 0.66
CA VAL A 65 2.42 -9.69 0.22
C VAL A 65 2.72 -9.32 -1.23
N GLN A 66 4.00 -9.24 -1.58
CA GLN A 66 4.43 -8.92 -2.94
C GLN A 66 4.18 -10.10 -3.88
N SER A 67 4.52 -11.33 -3.48
CA SER A 67 4.26 -12.53 -4.30
C SER A 67 2.78 -12.67 -4.66
N ARG A 68 1.87 -12.50 -3.69
CA ARG A 68 0.44 -12.54 -3.94
C ARG A 68 -0.03 -11.43 -4.88
N ALA A 69 0.53 -10.22 -4.75
CA ALA A 69 0.22 -9.12 -5.66
C ALA A 69 0.68 -9.40 -7.10
N ILE A 70 1.83 -10.07 -7.28
CA ILE A 70 2.30 -10.51 -8.60
C ILE A 70 1.33 -11.54 -9.19
N GLU A 71 0.95 -12.58 -8.42
CA GLU A 71 -0.04 -13.59 -8.83
C GLU A 71 -1.38 -12.94 -9.24
N GLU A 72 -1.83 -11.94 -8.48
CA GLU A 72 -3.04 -11.17 -8.80
C GLU A 72 -2.90 -10.43 -10.14
N ILE A 73 -1.76 -9.79 -10.41
CA ILE A 73 -1.48 -9.11 -11.69
C ILE A 73 -1.49 -10.11 -12.84
N GLU A 74 -0.85 -11.27 -12.68
CA GLU A 74 -0.82 -12.32 -13.69
C GLU A 74 -2.22 -12.87 -14.00
N SER A 75 -3.10 -12.91 -12.99
CA SER A 75 -4.50 -13.33 -13.13
C SER A 75 -5.43 -12.30 -13.77
N LEU A 76 -4.98 -11.03 -13.93
CA LEU A 76 -5.81 -10.01 -14.58
C LEU A 76 -6.08 -10.39 -16.04
N SER A 77 -7.20 -9.88 -16.58
CA SER A 77 -7.49 -9.99 -18.01
C SER A 77 -6.36 -9.37 -18.84
N ASP A 78 -6.02 -9.98 -19.98
CA ASP A 78 -5.01 -9.44 -20.91
C ASP A 78 -5.38 -8.08 -21.50
N LYS A 79 -6.67 -7.70 -21.42
CA LYS A 79 -7.15 -6.36 -21.79
C LYS A 79 -6.95 -5.33 -20.68
N ASN A 80 -6.49 -5.74 -19.49
CA ASN A 80 -6.26 -4.82 -18.39
C ASN A 80 -4.96 -4.03 -18.63
N PRO A 81 -5.02 -2.70 -18.72
CA PRO A 81 -3.85 -1.88 -19.03
C PRO A 81 -2.74 -1.95 -17.97
N LEU A 82 -3.06 -2.28 -16.71
CA LEU A 82 -2.06 -2.43 -15.67
C LEU A 82 -1.23 -3.70 -15.85
N LYS A 83 -1.81 -4.77 -16.39
CA LYS A 83 -1.13 -6.06 -16.51
C LYS A 83 0.11 -5.96 -17.41
N SER A 84 -0.05 -5.42 -18.62
CA SER A 84 1.07 -5.31 -19.56
C SER A 84 2.18 -4.41 -19.02
N VAL A 85 1.83 -3.25 -18.47
CA VAL A 85 2.79 -2.28 -17.93
C VAL A 85 3.60 -2.86 -16.78
N ILE A 86 2.94 -3.55 -15.84
CA ILE A 86 3.62 -4.06 -14.65
C ILE A 86 4.46 -5.30 -14.97
N LEU A 87 3.94 -6.22 -15.79
CA LEU A 87 4.72 -7.40 -16.16
C LEU A 87 5.98 -7.01 -16.95
N GLU A 88 5.90 -6.00 -17.81
CA GLU A 88 7.10 -5.45 -18.48
C GLU A 88 8.14 -4.93 -17.49
N GLN A 89 7.72 -4.29 -16.39
CA GLN A 89 8.64 -3.80 -15.36
C GLN A 89 9.17 -4.88 -14.41
N LEU A 90 8.44 -5.98 -14.21
CA LEU A 90 8.85 -7.07 -13.32
C LEU A 90 9.84 -8.03 -13.97
N TYR A 91 9.80 -8.17 -15.30
CA TYR A 91 10.57 -9.14 -16.06
C TYR A 91 11.74 -8.53 -16.87
N ASN A 92 11.90 -7.21 -16.84
CA ASN A 92 13.09 -6.49 -17.36
C ASN A 92 14.06 -6.16 -16.22
#